data_AF-A0A917DV00-F1
#
_entry.id   AF-A0A917DV00-F1
#
_cell.length_a   1.000
_cell.length_b   1.000
_cell.length_c   1.000
_cell.angle_alpha   90.00
_cell.angle_beta   90.00
_cell.angle_gamma   90.00
#
_symmetry.space_group_name_H-M   'P 1'
#
loop_
_entity.id
_entity.type
_entity.pdbx_description
1 polymer ?
#
loop_
_entity_poly.entity_id
_entity_poly.type
_entity_poly.pdbx_seq_one_letter_code
_entity_poly.pdbx_strand_id
1 'polypeptide(L)' 'MDNHMNHRLERLRGQLVATAMRKQTFLHGDVLLLSQSLDQLILKAQAEKSKSLELQESKPV' A
#
# COMPACT_ATOMS: atom_id res chain seq x y z
N MET A 1 11.30 8.66 -4.99
CA MET A 1 11.91 7.31 -4.92
C MET A 1 10.73 6.34 -4.85
N ASP A 2 9.91 6.26 -5.91
CA ASP A 2 8.51 5.82 -5.75
C ASP A 2 8.08 4.65 -6.65
N ASN A 3 8.80 4.36 -7.73
CA ASN A 3 8.34 3.38 -8.73
C ASN A 3 8.28 1.95 -8.16
N HIS A 4 9.21 1.59 -7.26
CA HIS A 4 9.26 0.24 -6.71
C HIS A 4 8.13 -0.03 -5.70
N MET A 5 7.77 0.96 -4.88
CA MET A 5 6.64 0.84 -3.95
C MET A 5 5.31 0.85 -4.70
N ASN A 6 5.16 1.72 -5.70
CA ASN A 6 3.96 1.75 -6.54
C ASN A 6 3.75 0.43 -7.29
N HIS A 7 4.79 -0.15 -7.90
CA HIS A 7 4.68 -1.47 -8.53
C HIS A 7 4.30 -2.58 -7.55
N ARG A 8 4.85 -2.56 -6.34
CA ARG A 8 4.53 -3.56 -5.31
C ARG A 8 3.08 -3.42 -4.82
N LEU A 9 2.60 -2.18 -4.70
CA LEU A 9 1.23 -1.84 -4.30
C LEU A 9 0.23 -2.29 -5.38
N GLU A 10 0.51 -1.98 -6.65
CA GLU A 10 -0.32 -2.36 -7.78
C GLU A 10 -0.40 -3.88 -7.95
N ARG A 11 0.73 -4.57 -7.73
CA ARG A 11 0.79 -6.04 -7.76
C ARG A 11 -0.04 -6.68 -6.63
N LEU A 12 0.06 -6.17 -5.41
CA LEU A 12 -0.75 -6.60 -4.26
C LEU A 12 -2.25 -6.35 -4.50
N ARG A 13 -2.59 -5.19 -5.06
CA ARG A 13 -3.96 -4.84 -5.43
C ARG A 13 -4.53 -5.79 -6.49
N GLY A 14 -3.74 -6.12 -7.52
CA GLY A 14 -4.11 -7.12 -8.53
C GLY A 14 -4.36 -8.51 -7.92
N GLN A 15 -3.53 -8.94 -6.98
CA GLN A 15 -3.71 -10.21 -6.27
C GLN A 15 -4.96 -10.22 -5.38
N LEU A 16 -5.24 -9.13 -4.67
CA LEU A 16 -6.45 -8.97 -3.87
C LEU A 16 -7.70 -9.08 -4.73
N VAL A 17 -7.76 -8.34 -5.83
CA VAL A 17 -8.92 -8.36 -6.74
C VAL A 17 -9.07 -9.74 -7.38
N ALA A 18 -8.00 -10.35 -7.87
CA ALA A 18 -8.06 -11.70 -8.45
C ALA A 18 -8.53 -12.75 -7.44
N THR A 19 -8.09 -12.66 -6.19
CA THR A 19 -8.48 -13.59 -5.12
C THR A 19 -9.93 -13.37 -4.70
N ALA A 20 -10.37 -12.11 -4.55
CA ALA A 20 -11.76 -11.77 -4.26
C ALA A 20 -12.71 -12.22 -5.37
N MET A 21 -12.32 -12.03 -6.63
CA MET A 21 -13.09 -12.49 -7.80
C MET A 21 -13.16 -14.02 -7.85
N ARG A 22 -12.05 -14.71 -7.57
CA ARG A 22 -12.02 -16.19 -7.54
C ARG A 22 -12.86 -16.77 -6.40
N LYS A 23 -12.83 -16.13 -5.22
CA LYS A 23 -13.56 -16.58 -4.03
C LYS A 23 -15.01 -16.07 -3.98
N GLN A 24 -15.36 -15.14 -4.87
CA GLN A 24 -16.64 -14.41 -4.90
C GLN A 24 -17.03 -13.74 -3.57
N THR A 25 -16.04 -13.45 -2.73
CA THR A 25 -16.25 -12.81 -1.44
C THR A 25 -15.01 -12.03 -1.03
N PHE A 26 -15.23 -10.87 -0.40
CA PHE A 26 -14.18 -10.08 0.22
C PHE A 26 -13.87 -10.51 1.67
N LEU A 27 -14.71 -11.39 2.24
CA LEU A 27 -14.58 -11.88 3.62
C LEU A 27 -13.72 -13.14 3.74
N HIS A 28 -13.20 -13.66 2.62
CA HIS A 28 -12.31 -14.82 2.65
C HIS A 28 -11.00 -14.45 3.37
N GLY A 29 -10.49 -15.33 4.23
CA GLY A 29 -9.26 -15.09 5.02
C GLY A 29 -8.09 -14.61 4.17
N ASP A 30 -7.86 -15.23 3.01
CA ASP A 30 -6.82 -14.79 2.06
C ASP A 30 -7.03 -13.36 1.53
N VAL A 31 -8.28 -12.95 1.27
CA VAL A 31 -8.60 -11.60 0.77
C VAL A 31 -8.40 -10.57 1.88
N LEU A 32 -8.78 -10.91 3.12
CA LEU A 32 -8.55 -10.07 4.29
C LEU A 32 -7.06 -9.89 4.57
N LEU A 33 -6.27 -10.97 4.48
CA LEU A 33 -4.82 -10.92 4.65
C LEU A 33 -4.14 -10.06 3.58
N LEU A 34 -4.57 -10.19 2.33
CA LEU A 34 -4.11 -9.36 1.21
C LEU A 34 -4.50 -7.88 1.41
N SER A 35 -5.70 -7.61 1.97
CA SER A 35 -6.15 -6.24 2.26
C SER A 35 -5.28 -5.62 3.33
N GLN A 36 -5.08 -6.30 4.46
CA GLN A 36 -4.23 -5.80 5.54
C GLN A 36 -2.79 -5.57 5.08
N SER A 37 -2.26 -6.47 4.25
CA SER A 37 -0.91 -6.31 3.68
C SER A 37 -0.81 -5.08 2.77
N LEU A 38 -1.86 -4.79 2.00
CA LEU A 38 -1.95 -3.62 1.15
C LEU A 38 -2.06 -2.33 1.99
N ASP A 39 -2.93 -2.31 3.00
CA ASP A 39 -3.10 -1.19 3.94
C ASP A 39 -1.79 -0.84 4.66
N GLN A 40 -1.05 -1.85 5.14
CA GLN A 40 0.26 -1.62 5.76
C GLN A 40 1.28 -1.01 4.79
N LEU A 41 1.24 -1.40 3.51
CA LEU A 41 2.13 -0.85 2.50
C LEU A 41 1.79 0.61 2.20
N ILE A 42 0.50 0.95 2.14
CA ILE A 42 0.00 2.32 1.96
C ILE A 42 0.44 3.21 3.12
N LEU A 43 0.22 2.76 4.36
CA LEU A 43 0.61 3.50 5.56
C LEU A 43 2.12 3.76 5.61
N LYS A 44 2.95 2.77 5.21
CA LYS A 44 4.40 2.95 5.12
C LYS A 44 4.78 3.98 4.05
N ALA A 45 4.22 3.88 2.86
CA ALA A 45 4.48 4.83 1.78
C ALA A 45 4.04 6.26 2.16
N GLN A 46 2.90 6.39 2.84
CA GLN A 46 2.42 7.67 3.34
C GLN A 46 3.30 8.22 4.45
N ALA A 47 3.75 7.39 5.40
CA ALA A 47 4.68 7.81 6.45
C ALA A 47 6.04 8.26 5.89
N GLU A 48 6.58 7.55 4.90
CA GLU A 48 7.82 7.94 4.20
C GLU A 48 7.65 9.27 3.45
N LYS A 49 6.48 9.48 2.83
CA LYS A 49 6.15 10.74 2.17
C LYS A 49 6.03 11.89 3.17
N SER A 50 5.28 11.72 4.26
CA SER A 50 5.13 12.74 5.31
C SER A 50 6.47 13.11 5.94
N LYS A 51 7.32 12.13 6.24
CA LYS A 51 8.66 12.36 6.79
C LYS A 51 9.59 13.11 5.81
N SER A 52 9.41 12.88 4.51
CA SER A 52 10.14 13.61 3.46
C SER A 52 9.66 15.06 3.32
N LEU A 53 8.38 15.34 3.61
CA LEU A 53 7.83 16.70 3.67
C LEU A 53 8.31 17.46 4.92
N GLU A 54 8.32 16.83 6.09
CA GLU A 54 8.84 17.46 7.34
C GLU A 54 10.33 17.84 7.24
N LEU A 55 11.13 17.04 6.53
CA LEU A 55 12.55 17.35 6.25
C LEU A 55 12.74 18.49 5.24
N GLN A 56 11.74 18.78 4.39
CA GLN A 56 11.78 19.92 3.46
C GLN A 56 11.32 21.23 4.12
N GLU A 57 10.43 21.18 5.12
CA GLU A 57 9.99 22.36 5.86
C GLU A 57 10.98 22.84 6.94
N SER A 58 12.01 22.05 7.27
CA SER A 58 13.02 22.39 8.30
C SER A 58 14.26 23.12 7.77
N LYS A 59 14.24 23.65 6.54
CA LYS A 59 15.37 24.43 5.99
C LYS A 59 15.18 25.91 6.37
N PRO A 60 16.02 26.51 7.23
CA PRO A 60 15.91 27.93 7.56
C PRO A 60 16.25 28.75 6.31
N VAL A 61 15.38 29.71 5.98
CA VAL A 61 15.65 30.80 5.04
C VAL A 61 16.57 31.82 5.67
#